data_AF-A0A8J6TJE2-F1
#
_entry.id   AF-A0A8J6TJE2-F1
#
_cell.length_a   1.000
_cell.length_b   1.000
_cell.length_c   1.000
_cell.angle_alpha   90.00
_cell.angle_beta   90.00
_cell.angle_gamma   90.00
#
_symmetry.space_group_name_H-M   'P 1'
#
loop_
_entity.id
_entity.type
_entity.pdbx_description
1 polymer ?
#
loop_
_entity_poly.entity_id
_entity_poly.type
_entity_poly.pdbx_seq_one_letter_code
_entity_poly.pdbx_strand_id
1 'polypeptide(L)'
;MIIPYHRQILQKGLEKKLSPRALKAITNANIKQDYPRGQFGHDEYHFDNNAFERSYAYIEKNRALILPALAAGKVEDAWAAFGRLAHTAQDFYAHSNYIPLWLAQFDEEAAPPAPEVDHADQDIIQGPELRSGKLYYPLELLSYIPMLKELVMPRLPKDSHAWMNLDSPKQGPMFAYTFAAAVKKTQDEWEKTLEGLTKEVKTLFSG
;
A
#
# COMPACT_ATOMS: atom_id res chain seq x y z
N MET A 1 5.13 -13.42 5.40
CA MET A 1 4.11 -13.37 4.33
C MET A 1 3.52 -11.98 4.39
N ILE A 2 3.56 -11.25 3.28
CA ILE A 2 3.13 -9.84 3.11
C ILE A 2 1.59 -9.77 2.92
N ILE A 3 1.05 -10.78 2.23
CA ILE A 3 -0.38 -11.09 1.98
C ILE A 3 -1.37 -10.90 3.17
N PRO A 4 -1.11 -11.32 4.43
CA PRO A 4 -2.12 -11.25 5.48
C PRO A 4 -2.45 -9.84 5.96
N TYR A 5 -1.54 -8.87 5.82
CA TYR A 5 -1.76 -7.53 6.37
C TYR A 5 -2.54 -6.63 5.43
N HIS A 6 -2.30 -6.70 4.13
CA HIS A 6 -3.17 -6.09 3.12
C HIS A 6 -4.65 -6.45 3.29
N ARG A 7 -4.93 -7.73 3.53
CA ARG A 7 -6.30 -8.20 3.83
C ARG A 7 -6.86 -7.54 5.10
N GLN A 8 -6.07 -7.47 6.17
CA GLN A 8 -6.50 -6.87 7.43
C GLN A 8 -6.73 -5.36 7.29
N ILE A 9 -5.90 -4.68 6.50
CA ILE A 9 -6.06 -3.25 6.18
C ILE A 9 -7.40 -3.03 5.48
N LEU A 10 -7.71 -3.82 4.44
CA LEU A 10 -8.98 -3.74 3.73
C LEU A 10 -10.18 -4.07 4.61
N GLN A 11 -10.08 -5.10 5.45
CA GLN A 11 -11.13 -5.45 6.41
C GLN A 11 -11.40 -4.29 7.37
N LYS A 12 -10.36 -3.79 8.05
CA LYS A 12 -10.51 -2.70 9.02
C LYS A 12 -10.96 -1.39 8.38
N GLY A 13 -10.50 -1.12 7.15
CA GLY A 13 -10.84 0.09 6.42
C GLY A 13 -12.28 0.10 5.88
N LEU A 14 -12.76 -1.05 5.38
CA LEU A 14 -13.91 -1.10 4.46
C LEU A 14 -15.00 -2.12 4.80
N GLU A 15 -14.85 -3.00 5.80
CA GLU A 15 -15.82 -4.07 6.09
C GLU A 15 -17.25 -3.57 6.33
N LYS A 16 -17.40 -2.36 6.88
CA LYS A 16 -18.71 -1.74 7.15
C LYS A 16 -19.29 -0.99 5.94
N LYS A 17 -18.49 -0.83 4.87
CA LYS A 17 -18.83 -0.05 3.66
C LYS A 17 -19.16 -0.95 2.45
N LEU A 18 -18.87 -2.25 2.54
CA LEU A 18 -18.91 -3.21 1.44
C LEU A 18 -19.70 -4.46 1.81
N SER A 19 -20.39 -5.07 0.84
CA SER A 19 -20.83 -6.46 1.02
C SER A 19 -19.65 -7.43 1.11
N PRO A 20 -19.86 -8.61 1.71
CA PRO A 20 -18.84 -9.66 1.75
C PRO A 20 -18.30 -10.07 0.37
N ARG A 21 -19.15 -10.00 -0.67
CA ARG A 21 -18.75 -10.31 -2.05
C ARG A 21 -17.79 -9.25 -2.60
N ALA A 22 -18.14 -7.97 -2.45
CA ALA A 22 -17.30 -6.86 -2.90
C ALA A 22 -15.94 -6.87 -2.18
N LEU A 23 -15.95 -6.99 -0.85
CA LEU A 23 -14.72 -7.05 -0.05
C LEU A 23 -13.82 -8.22 -0.46
N LYS A 24 -14.40 -9.39 -0.72
CA LYS A 24 -13.64 -10.56 -1.20
C LYS A 24 -13.00 -10.32 -2.57
N ALA A 25 -13.72 -9.73 -3.52
CA ALA A 25 -13.20 -9.42 -4.84
C ALA A 25 -12.06 -8.40 -4.79
N ILE A 26 -12.26 -7.30 -4.05
CA ILE A 26 -11.26 -6.26 -3.80
C ILE A 26 -10.02 -6.87 -3.15
N THR A 27 -10.19 -7.64 -2.07
CA THR A 27 -9.08 -8.32 -1.37
C THR A 27 -8.29 -9.23 -2.31
N ASN A 28 -8.97 -10.01 -3.14
CA ASN A 28 -8.30 -10.91 -4.08
C ASN A 28 -7.47 -10.17 -5.13
N ALA A 29 -7.95 -9.03 -5.62
CA ALA A 29 -7.21 -8.23 -6.60
C ALA A 29 -6.03 -7.50 -5.98
N ASN A 30 -6.20 -7.02 -4.75
CA ASN A 30 -5.17 -6.38 -3.94
C ASN A 30 -3.99 -7.34 -3.69
N ILE A 31 -4.22 -8.48 -3.02
CA ILE A 31 -3.12 -9.43 -2.70
C ILE A 31 -2.47 -10.09 -3.92
N LYS A 32 -3.11 -10.05 -5.09
CA LYS A 32 -2.54 -10.58 -6.34
C LYS A 32 -1.41 -9.72 -6.88
N GLN A 33 -1.28 -8.46 -6.44
CA GLN A 33 -0.14 -7.61 -6.81
C GLN A 33 1.18 -8.19 -6.25
N ASP A 34 1.15 -8.80 -5.06
CA ASP A 34 2.32 -9.48 -4.45
C ASP A 34 2.72 -10.82 -5.10
N TYR A 35 1.99 -11.29 -6.11
CA TYR A 35 2.35 -12.54 -6.76
C TYR A 35 3.67 -12.36 -7.54
N PRO A 36 4.44 -13.42 -7.81
CA PRO A 36 5.75 -13.29 -8.46
C PRO A 36 5.72 -12.44 -9.74
N ARG A 37 4.62 -12.50 -10.50
CA ARG A 37 4.44 -11.67 -11.71
C ARG A 37 4.37 -10.16 -11.42
N GLY A 38 3.84 -9.74 -10.27
CA GLY A 38 3.76 -8.33 -9.86
C GLY A 38 4.98 -7.85 -9.07
N GLN A 39 5.89 -8.74 -8.69
CA GLN A 39 7.12 -8.39 -7.96
C GLN A 39 8.30 -8.06 -8.89
N PHE A 40 8.31 -8.57 -10.12
CA PHE A 40 9.40 -8.34 -11.08
C PHE A 40 9.01 -7.32 -12.15
N GLY A 41 9.75 -6.20 -12.21
CA GLY A 41 9.60 -5.17 -13.25
C GLY A 41 8.40 -4.25 -13.07
N HIS A 42 7.79 -4.25 -11.88
CA HIS A 42 6.56 -3.54 -11.54
C HIS A 42 6.74 -2.65 -10.31
N ASP A 43 7.81 -1.84 -10.30
CA ASP A 43 8.09 -0.88 -9.23
C ASP A 43 6.87 -0.01 -8.91
N GLU A 44 6.04 0.29 -9.92
CA GLU A 44 4.82 1.09 -9.74
C GLU A 44 3.78 0.45 -8.81
N TYR A 45 3.80 -0.87 -8.60
CA TYR A 45 2.84 -1.55 -7.73
C TYR A 45 3.17 -1.35 -6.25
N HIS A 46 4.45 -1.17 -5.93
CA HIS A 46 5.00 -1.26 -4.57
C HIS A 46 5.74 0.01 -4.13
N PHE A 47 5.78 1.05 -4.99
CA PHE A 47 6.60 2.25 -4.79
C PHE A 47 8.11 1.98 -4.78
N ASP A 48 8.60 0.85 -5.28
CA ASP A 48 10.02 0.51 -5.28
C ASP A 48 10.87 1.47 -6.13
N ASN A 49 12.18 1.52 -5.87
CA ASN A 49 13.16 2.28 -6.67
C ASN A 49 12.86 3.78 -6.82
N ASN A 50 12.21 4.40 -5.83
CA ASN A 50 11.70 5.78 -5.88
C ASN A 50 10.73 6.04 -7.06
N ALA A 51 10.00 5.02 -7.52
CA ALA A 51 9.06 5.13 -8.64
C ALA A 51 7.75 5.87 -8.29
N PHE A 52 7.79 6.89 -7.42
CA PHE A 52 6.63 7.59 -6.87
C PHE A 52 5.66 8.09 -7.96
N GLU A 53 6.16 8.79 -8.97
CA GLU A 53 5.32 9.30 -10.06
C GLU A 53 4.59 8.17 -10.80
N ARG A 54 5.28 7.06 -11.07
CA ARG A 54 4.69 5.88 -11.73
C ARG A 54 3.64 5.21 -10.85
N SER A 55 3.90 5.09 -9.55
CA SER A 55 2.96 4.52 -8.59
C SER A 55 1.71 5.37 -8.43
N TYR A 56 1.84 6.69 -8.32
CA TYR A 56 0.67 7.59 -8.32
C TYR A 56 -0.10 7.53 -9.65
N ALA A 57 0.59 7.49 -10.78
CA ALA A 57 -0.06 7.28 -12.08
C ALA A 57 -0.79 5.92 -12.17
N TYR A 58 -0.24 4.86 -11.55
CA TYR A 58 -0.89 3.55 -11.48
C TYR A 58 -2.15 3.55 -10.63
N ILE A 59 -2.14 4.26 -9.49
CA ILE A 59 -3.33 4.48 -8.65
C ILE A 59 -4.43 5.16 -9.47
N GLU A 60 -4.12 6.29 -10.11
CA GLU A 60 -5.12 7.06 -10.88
C GLU A 60 -5.59 6.31 -12.14
N LYS A 61 -4.70 5.58 -12.82
CA LYS A 61 -5.07 4.69 -13.92
C LYS A 61 -6.12 3.67 -13.48
N ASN A 62 -5.92 3.02 -12.33
CA ASN A 62 -6.89 2.05 -11.83
C ASN A 62 -8.19 2.71 -11.38
N ARG A 63 -8.13 3.89 -10.75
CA ARG A 63 -9.35 4.65 -10.39
C ARG A 63 -10.18 4.98 -11.63
N ALA A 64 -9.54 5.41 -12.72
CA ALA A 64 -10.20 5.74 -13.97
C ALA A 64 -10.92 4.55 -14.65
N LEU A 65 -10.59 3.30 -14.29
CA LEU A 65 -11.28 2.11 -14.79
C LEU A 65 -12.62 1.83 -14.08
N ILE A 66 -12.82 2.37 -12.88
CA ILE A 66 -13.95 2.00 -12.01
C ILE A 66 -15.28 2.44 -12.60
N LEU A 67 -15.43 3.72 -12.94
CA LEU A 67 -16.70 4.25 -13.47
C LEU A 67 -17.10 3.61 -14.81
N PRO A 68 -16.22 3.48 -15.82
CA PRO A 68 -16.56 2.78 -17.06
C PRO A 68 -16.97 1.32 -16.84
N ALA A 69 -16.32 0.62 -15.90
CA ALA A 69 -16.67 -0.75 -15.57
C ALA A 69 -18.08 -0.83 -14.94
N LEU A 70 -18.41 0.07 -14.00
CA LEU A 70 -19.74 0.16 -13.40
C LEU A 70 -20.82 0.49 -14.45
N ALA A 71 -20.57 1.44 -15.34
CA ALA A 71 -21.49 1.81 -16.42
C ALA A 71 -21.75 0.65 -17.40
N ALA A 72 -20.75 -0.22 -17.61
CA ALA A 72 -20.87 -1.41 -18.44
C ALA A 72 -21.46 -2.63 -17.69
N GLY A 73 -21.88 -2.47 -16.43
CA GLY A 73 -22.37 -3.58 -15.59
C GLY A 73 -21.29 -4.57 -15.15
N LYS A 74 -20.00 -4.25 -15.35
CA LYS A 74 -18.84 -5.09 -15.01
C LYS A 74 -18.33 -4.78 -13.60
N VAL A 75 -19.18 -5.00 -12.60
CA VAL A 75 -18.90 -4.61 -11.20
C VAL A 75 -17.65 -5.30 -10.65
N GLU A 76 -17.38 -6.56 -11.03
CA GLU A 76 -16.17 -7.27 -10.58
C GLU A 76 -14.88 -6.64 -11.11
N ASP A 77 -14.90 -6.07 -12.32
CA ASP A 77 -13.75 -5.34 -12.88
C ASP A 77 -13.49 -4.04 -12.11
N ALA A 78 -14.56 -3.35 -11.71
CA ALA A 78 -14.47 -2.16 -10.86
C ALA A 78 -13.87 -2.48 -9.49
N TRP A 79 -14.35 -3.56 -8.84
CA TRP A 79 -13.76 -4.06 -7.59
C TRP A 79 -12.30 -4.46 -7.74
N ALA A 80 -11.95 -5.13 -8.85
CA ALA A 80 -10.58 -5.51 -9.11
C ALA A 80 -9.67 -4.29 -9.31
N ALA A 81 -10.15 -3.25 -10.01
CA ALA A 81 -9.41 -2.00 -10.17
C ALA A 81 -9.17 -1.30 -8.84
N PHE A 82 -10.19 -1.23 -7.97
CA PHE A 82 -10.03 -0.68 -6.63
C PHE A 82 -9.08 -1.51 -5.76
N GLY A 83 -9.12 -2.85 -5.83
CA GLY A 83 -8.16 -3.69 -5.12
C GLY A 83 -6.71 -3.39 -5.50
N ARG A 84 -6.43 -3.22 -6.81
CA ARG A 84 -5.08 -2.89 -7.30
C ARG A 84 -4.60 -1.51 -6.85
N LEU A 85 -5.44 -0.48 -6.96
CA LEU A 85 -5.04 0.87 -6.50
C LEU A 85 -4.84 0.90 -4.98
N ALA A 86 -5.69 0.22 -4.21
CA ALA A 86 -5.57 0.15 -2.76
C ALA A 86 -4.28 -0.56 -2.35
N HIS A 87 -3.84 -1.57 -3.09
CA HIS A 87 -2.56 -2.26 -2.84
C HIS A 87 -1.40 -1.27 -2.89
N THR A 88 -1.27 -0.58 -4.02
CA THR A 88 -0.20 0.41 -4.22
C THR A 88 -0.26 1.53 -3.20
N ALA A 89 -1.46 2.04 -2.89
CA ALA A 89 -1.61 3.07 -1.87
C ALA A 89 -1.21 2.61 -0.45
N GLN A 90 -1.36 1.32 -0.14
CA GLN A 90 -0.94 0.74 1.15
C GLN A 90 0.59 0.61 1.21
N ASP A 91 1.21 0.13 0.12
CA ASP A 91 2.66 -0.09 0.05
C ASP A 91 3.49 1.18 0.11
N PHE A 92 2.90 2.35 -0.21
CA PHE A 92 3.55 3.63 0.05
C PHE A 92 4.09 3.72 1.48
N TYR A 93 3.33 3.31 2.49
CA TYR A 93 3.78 3.40 3.89
C TYR A 93 4.71 2.26 4.29
N ALA A 94 4.63 1.13 3.59
CA ALA A 94 5.42 -0.04 3.93
C ALA A 94 6.81 -0.01 3.28
N HIS A 95 6.94 0.56 2.08
CA HIS A 95 8.16 0.51 1.27
C HIS A 95 8.81 1.88 1.07
N SER A 96 8.27 2.94 1.68
CA SER A 96 8.93 4.25 1.79
C SER A 96 9.42 4.55 3.21
N ASN A 97 10.24 5.60 3.34
CA ASN A 97 10.62 6.14 4.63
C ASN A 97 9.60 7.16 5.20
N TYR A 98 8.36 7.22 4.70
CA TYR A 98 7.34 8.15 5.22
C TYR A 98 7.16 8.04 6.74
N ILE A 99 6.98 6.82 7.26
CA ILE A 99 6.76 6.58 8.70
C ILE A 99 7.99 6.98 9.54
N PRO A 100 9.23 6.59 9.17
CA PRO A 100 10.43 7.14 9.79
C PRO A 100 10.50 8.67 9.79
N LEU A 101 10.17 9.32 8.67
CA LEU A 101 10.19 10.79 8.56
C LEU A 101 9.14 11.44 9.45
N TRP A 102 7.93 10.87 9.54
CA TRP A 102 6.87 11.34 10.42
C TRP A 102 7.25 11.20 11.89
N LEU A 103 7.78 10.05 12.29
CA LEU A 103 8.23 9.83 13.68
C LEU A 103 9.40 10.74 14.06
N ALA A 104 10.29 11.08 13.12
CA ALA A 104 11.43 11.97 13.38
C ALA A 104 11.04 13.43 13.69
N GLN A 105 9.76 13.81 13.51
CA GLN A 105 9.25 15.11 13.93
C GLN A 105 8.99 15.22 15.44
N PHE A 106 9.04 14.09 16.17
CA PHE A 106 8.73 14.02 17.59
C PHE A 106 9.93 13.50 18.39
N ASP A 107 10.03 13.92 19.65
CA ASP A 107 10.89 13.25 20.61
C ASP A 107 10.37 11.83 20.89
N GLU A 108 11.25 10.84 21.11
CA GLU A 108 10.86 9.43 21.24
C GLU A 108 9.81 9.18 22.33
N GLU A 109 9.86 9.93 23.44
CA GLU A 109 8.92 9.83 24.56
C GLU A 109 7.59 10.57 24.31
N ALA A 110 7.54 11.42 23.29
CA ALA A 110 6.41 12.29 22.96
C ALA A 110 5.70 11.91 21.64
N ALA A 111 6.20 10.89 20.93
CA ALA A 111 5.60 10.45 19.68
C ALA A 111 4.12 10.03 19.89
N PRO A 112 3.17 10.55 19.09
CA PRO A 112 1.76 10.17 19.20
C PRO A 112 1.59 8.67 18.95
N PRO A 113 0.56 8.01 19.52
CA PRO A 113 0.33 6.60 19.29
C PRO A 113 0.00 6.31 17.82
N ALA A 114 0.29 5.09 17.35
CA ALA A 114 0.11 4.71 15.95
C ALA A 114 -1.24 5.08 15.28
N PRO A 115 -2.41 4.95 15.94
CA PRO A 115 -3.68 5.40 15.35
C PRO A 115 -3.75 6.91 15.03
N GLU A 116 -2.91 7.73 15.64
CA GLU A 116 -2.83 9.18 15.45
C GLU A 116 -1.86 9.61 14.36
N VAL A 117 -1.18 8.66 13.70
CA VAL A 117 -0.31 8.95 12.55
C VAL A 117 -1.02 9.86 11.54
N ASP A 118 -0.41 10.99 11.21
CA ASP A 118 -0.84 11.77 10.06
C ASP A 118 -0.31 11.06 8.81
N HIS A 119 -1.21 10.48 8.03
CA HIS A 119 -0.86 9.72 6.83
C HIS A 119 -0.82 10.61 5.57
N ALA A 120 -1.16 11.90 5.68
CA ALA A 120 -1.32 12.81 4.56
C ALA A 120 -0.47 14.09 4.67
N ASP A 121 0.55 14.08 5.52
CA ASP A 121 1.49 15.20 5.70
C ASP A 121 2.16 15.57 4.37
N GLN A 122 1.80 16.74 3.83
CA GLN A 122 2.28 17.20 2.53
C GLN A 122 3.75 17.61 2.56
N ASP A 123 4.27 18.04 3.71
CA ASP A 123 5.66 18.44 3.83
C ASP A 123 6.58 17.21 3.73
N ILE A 124 6.13 16.06 4.24
CA ILE A 124 6.82 14.79 4.01
C ILE A 124 6.61 14.30 2.57
N ILE A 125 5.36 14.27 2.09
CA ILE A 125 5.04 13.68 0.77
C ILE A 125 5.77 14.40 -0.37
N GLN A 126 5.91 15.72 -0.28
CA GLN A 126 6.58 16.54 -1.28
C GLN A 126 8.04 16.85 -0.90
N GLY A 127 8.47 16.38 0.27
CA GLY A 127 9.78 16.64 0.83
C GLY A 127 10.90 15.92 0.06
N PRO A 128 12.09 16.54 -0.05
CA PRO A 128 13.22 15.95 -0.78
C PRO A 128 13.82 14.72 -0.09
N GLU A 129 13.52 14.51 1.19
CA GLU A 129 14.01 13.37 1.98
C GLU A 129 13.16 12.10 1.80
N LEU A 130 11.99 12.21 1.17
CA LEU A 130 11.14 11.06 0.89
C LEU A 130 11.82 10.15 -0.14
N ARG A 131 11.95 8.88 0.23
CA ARG A 131 12.54 7.83 -0.60
C ARG A 131 11.92 6.48 -0.28
N SER A 132 12.01 5.58 -1.24
CA SER A 132 11.58 4.19 -1.11
C SER A 132 12.72 3.21 -1.33
N GLY A 133 12.45 1.97 -0.90
CA GLY A 133 13.39 0.88 -1.00
C GLY A 133 13.83 0.62 -2.44
N LYS A 134 15.13 0.52 -2.66
CA LYS A 134 15.69 0.13 -3.95
C LYS A 134 15.87 -1.39 -4.04
N LEU A 135 15.65 -1.93 -5.22
CA LEU A 135 15.85 -3.35 -5.53
C LEU A 135 17.26 -3.58 -6.10
N TYR A 136 18.11 -4.27 -5.35
CA TYR A 136 19.49 -4.60 -5.70
C TYR A 136 19.62 -6.05 -6.17
N TYR A 137 19.11 -6.34 -7.37
CA TYR A 137 19.24 -7.67 -7.96
C TYR A 137 20.68 -8.00 -8.40
N PRO A 138 21.10 -9.28 -8.33
CA PRO A 138 20.33 -10.43 -7.84
C PRO A 138 20.36 -10.59 -6.30
N LEU A 139 21.15 -9.78 -5.59
CA LEU A 139 21.40 -9.97 -4.16
C LEU A 139 20.13 -9.84 -3.31
N GLU A 140 19.25 -8.89 -3.63
CA GLU A 140 17.94 -8.71 -2.99
C GLU A 140 17.09 -9.99 -3.02
N LEU A 141 17.11 -10.72 -4.15
CA LEU A 141 16.34 -11.95 -4.32
C LEU A 141 16.72 -13.02 -3.30
N LEU A 142 18.00 -13.10 -2.95
CA LEU A 142 18.50 -14.06 -1.97
C LEU A 142 18.03 -13.73 -0.55
N SER A 143 17.66 -12.48 -0.26
CA SER A 143 17.16 -12.06 1.05
C SER A 143 15.78 -12.66 1.39
N TYR A 144 14.99 -13.04 0.38
CA TYR A 144 13.70 -13.72 0.58
C TYR A 144 13.85 -15.18 0.99
N ILE A 145 15.04 -15.78 0.87
CA ILE A 145 15.32 -17.15 1.30
C ILE A 145 15.79 -17.10 2.76
N PRO A 146 15.02 -17.63 3.74
CA PRO A 146 15.31 -17.42 5.16
C PRO A 146 16.72 -17.82 5.59
N MET A 147 17.25 -18.92 5.04
CA MET A 147 18.62 -19.40 5.34
C MET A 147 19.73 -18.50 4.80
N LEU A 148 19.47 -17.76 3.72
CA LEU A 148 20.45 -16.87 3.10
C LEU A 148 20.32 -15.42 3.61
N LYS A 149 19.16 -15.06 4.17
CA LYS A 149 18.86 -13.71 4.64
C LYS A 149 19.95 -13.16 5.56
N GLU A 150 20.35 -13.91 6.59
CA GLU A 150 21.36 -13.45 7.56
C GLU A 150 22.74 -13.19 6.94
N LEU A 151 23.09 -13.93 5.88
CA LEU A 151 24.34 -13.74 5.14
C LEU A 151 24.25 -12.54 4.17
N VAL A 152 23.09 -12.33 3.57
CA VAL A 152 22.87 -11.35 2.50
C VAL A 152 22.58 -9.96 3.05
N MET A 153 21.76 -9.85 4.09
CA MET A 153 21.34 -8.56 4.64
C MET A 153 22.50 -7.61 4.98
N PRO A 154 23.60 -8.04 5.64
CA PRO A 154 24.73 -7.16 5.94
C PRO A 154 25.46 -6.62 4.70
N ARG A 155 25.27 -7.23 3.53
CA ARG A 155 25.88 -6.83 2.25
C ARG A 155 24.97 -5.95 1.40
N LEU A 156 23.68 -5.87 1.74
CA LEU A 156 22.74 -4.98 1.05
C LEU A 156 22.91 -3.54 1.55
N PRO A 157 22.85 -2.54 0.65
CA PRO A 157 22.79 -1.14 1.03
C PRO A 157 21.62 -0.85 1.97
N LYS A 158 21.77 0.11 2.89
CA LYS A 158 20.71 0.45 3.86
C LYS A 158 19.46 1.06 3.24
N ASP A 159 19.55 1.55 2.00
CA ASP A 159 18.41 2.01 1.21
C ASP A 159 17.78 0.88 0.35
N SER A 160 18.12 -0.39 0.60
CA SER A 160 17.48 -1.51 -0.09
C SER A 160 16.05 -1.74 0.40
N HIS A 161 15.22 -2.32 -0.46
CA HIS A 161 13.86 -2.74 -0.14
C HIS A 161 13.82 -3.62 1.12
N ALA A 162 14.70 -4.62 1.19
CA ALA A 162 14.77 -5.55 2.31
C ALA A 162 15.07 -4.88 3.67
N TRP A 163 15.80 -3.75 3.69
CA TRP A 163 16.07 -2.98 4.91
C TRP A 163 14.95 -2.00 5.24
N MET A 164 14.31 -1.41 4.23
CA MET A 164 13.29 -0.37 4.40
C MET A 164 11.88 -0.93 4.60
N ASN A 165 11.64 -2.20 4.26
CA ASN A 165 10.34 -2.85 4.33
C ASN A 165 9.75 -2.89 5.75
N LEU A 166 8.50 -2.43 5.88
CA LEU A 166 7.68 -2.42 7.09
C LEU A 166 6.39 -3.28 6.97
N ASP A 167 6.41 -4.36 6.19
CA ASP A 167 5.25 -5.22 5.88
C ASP A 167 4.76 -6.09 7.04
N SER A 168 5.52 -6.20 8.14
CA SER A 168 5.13 -7.08 9.23
C SER A 168 5.63 -6.62 10.60
N PRO A 169 5.00 -7.06 11.71
CA PRO A 169 5.45 -6.76 13.07
C PRO A 169 6.89 -7.19 13.37
N LYS A 170 7.43 -8.14 12.59
CA LYS A 170 8.82 -8.60 12.73
C LYS A 170 9.83 -7.50 12.38
N GLN A 171 9.41 -6.46 11.66
CA GLN A 171 10.24 -5.31 11.28
C GLN A 171 10.31 -4.26 12.39
N GLY A 172 9.59 -4.46 13.51
CA GLY A 172 9.69 -3.62 14.70
C GLY A 172 8.48 -2.68 14.88
N PRO A 173 8.61 -1.70 15.79
CA PRO A 173 7.49 -0.90 16.28
C PRO A 173 6.84 -0.01 15.21
N MET A 174 7.59 0.38 14.18
CA MET A 174 7.08 1.19 13.06
C MET A 174 5.98 0.50 12.24
N PHE A 175 5.85 -0.83 12.35
CA PHE A 175 4.78 -1.58 11.71
C PHE A 175 3.38 -1.08 12.14
N ALA A 176 3.19 -0.74 13.42
CA ALA A 176 1.89 -0.31 13.91
C ALA A 176 1.44 1.01 13.25
N TYR A 177 2.38 1.95 13.09
CA TYR A 177 2.17 3.23 12.40
C TYR A 177 1.89 3.02 10.91
N THR A 178 2.69 2.17 10.26
CA THR A 178 2.52 1.75 8.86
C THR A 178 1.12 1.20 8.62
N PHE A 179 0.69 0.26 9.45
CA PHE A 179 -0.63 -0.36 9.37
C PHE A 179 -1.75 0.67 9.56
N ALA A 180 -1.62 1.56 10.55
CA ALA A 180 -2.62 2.59 10.81
C ALA A 180 -2.73 3.60 9.65
N ALA A 181 -1.60 4.07 9.11
CA ALA A 181 -1.56 4.97 7.98
C ALA A 181 -2.17 4.34 6.71
N ALA A 182 -1.82 3.08 6.43
CA ALA A 182 -2.37 2.34 5.30
C ALA A 182 -3.89 2.12 5.40
N VAL A 183 -4.43 1.92 6.61
CA VAL A 183 -5.89 1.85 6.86
C VAL A 183 -6.55 3.19 6.54
N LYS A 184 -6.03 4.30 7.07
CA LYS A 184 -6.58 5.64 6.79
C LYS A 184 -6.50 5.96 5.30
N LYS A 185 -5.35 5.73 4.67
CA LYS A 185 -5.19 5.93 3.23
C LYS A 185 -6.17 5.09 2.41
N THR A 186 -6.41 3.83 2.79
CA THR A 186 -7.42 2.98 2.12
C THR A 186 -8.83 3.58 2.23
N GLN A 187 -9.16 4.21 3.35
CA GLN A 187 -10.44 4.91 3.54
C GLN A 187 -10.54 6.16 2.67
N ASP A 188 -9.48 6.96 2.59
CA ASP A 188 -9.42 8.13 1.71
C ASP A 188 -9.55 7.73 0.24
N GLU A 189 -8.86 6.68 -0.18
CA GLU A 189 -8.92 6.17 -1.54
C GLU A 189 -10.31 5.67 -1.91
N TRP A 190 -11.01 5.06 -0.96
CA TRP A 190 -12.41 4.71 -1.10
C TRP A 190 -13.29 5.95 -1.28
N GLU A 191 -13.14 6.95 -0.42
CA GLU A 191 -13.94 8.17 -0.46
C GLU A 191 -13.72 8.97 -1.74
N LYS A 192 -12.46 9.14 -2.16
CA LYS A 192 -12.07 9.74 -3.43
C LYS A 192 -12.62 8.97 -4.63
N THR A 193 -12.70 7.64 -4.55
CA THR A 193 -13.31 6.82 -5.60
C THR A 193 -14.82 7.02 -5.69
N LEU A 194 -15.49 7.24 -4.56
CA LEU A 194 -16.92 7.52 -4.51
C LEU A 194 -17.27 8.97 -4.87
N GLU A 195 -16.31 9.87 -4.86
CA GLU A 195 -16.52 11.28 -5.19
C GLU A 195 -17.07 11.42 -6.62
N GLY A 196 -18.10 12.26 -6.79
CA GLY A 196 -18.77 12.46 -8.08
C GLY A 196 -19.69 11.31 -8.55
N LEU A 197 -19.71 10.15 -7.89
CA LEU A 197 -20.64 9.06 -8.23
C LEU A 197 -22.06 9.35 -7.74
N THR A 198 -23.08 8.96 -8.52
CA THR A 198 -24.48 9.00 -8.09
C THR A 198 -24.73 7.98 -6.99
N LYS A 199 -25.83 8.14 -6.24
CA LYS A 199 -26.19 7.21 -5.16
C LYS A 199 -26.37 5.78 -5.67
N GLU A 200 -26.97 5.63 -6.85
CA GLU A 200 -27.22 4.34 -7.48
C GLU A 200 -25.91 3.64 -7.83
N VAL A 201 -24.95 4.38 -8.38
CA VAL A 201 -23.62 3.85 -8.74
C VAL A 201 -22.81 3.53 -7.48
N LYS A 202 -22.92 4.34 -6.42
CA LYS A 202 -22.30 4.04 -5.12
C LYS A 202 -22.83 2.73 -4.53
N THR A 203 -24.16 2.54 -4.52
CA THR A 203 -24.78 1.29 -4.07
C THR A 203 -24.28 0.09 -4.87
N LEU A 204 -24.23 0.23 -6.21
CA LEU A 204 -23.73 -0.84 -7.08
C LEU A 204 -22.27 -1.20 -6.77
N PHE A 205 -21.42 -0.20 -6.50
CA PHE A 205 -20.02 -0.42 -6.20
C PHE A 205 -19.78 -0.96 -4.78
N SER A 206 -20.60 -0.58 -3.81
CA SER A 206 -20.56 -1.18 -2.46
C SER A 206 -20.96 -2.66 -2.46
N GLY A 207 -21.78 -3.07 -3.44
CA GLY A 207 -22.22 -4.44 -3.66
C GLY A 207 -23.33 -4.86 -2.71
#